data_AF-A0A7X7H6T4-F1
#
_entry.id   AF-A0A7X7H6T4-F1
#
_cell.length_a   1.000
_cell.length_b   1.000
_cell.length_c   1.000
_cell.angle_alpha   90.00
_cell.angle_beta   90.00
_cell.angle_gamma   90.00
#
_symmetry.space_group_name_H-M   'P 1'
#
loop_
_entity.id
_entity.type
_entity.pdbx_description
1 polymer ?
#
loop_
_entity_poly.entity_id
_entity_poly.type
_entity_poly.pdbx_seq_one_letter_code
_entity_poly.pdbx_strand_id
1 'polypeptide(L)'
;MDVTVKGYGGDINMTVGVDIKGHITGVKIGSHNETPGLGAKASEPEFISQFGEVTINDKLVIVKQNKKAANEIQAISGATISTKAVTEGVSAALSAADILIKGGE
;
A
#
# COMPACT_ATOMS: atom_id res chain seq x y z
N MET A 1 6.99 9.51 -0.57
CA MET A 1 5.75 10.22 -0.18
C MET A 1 5.26 9.66 1.14
N ASP A 2 4.96 10.54 2.08
CA ASP A 2 4.32 10.17 3.35
C ASP A 2 2.80 10.15 3.17
N VAL A 3 2.14 9.12 3.69
CA VAL A 3 0.70 8.95 3.63
C VAL A 3 0.19 8.47 4.97
N THR A 4 -0.81 9.18 5.49
CA THR A 4 -1.57 8.76 6.66
C THR A 4 -2.93 8.25 6.22
N VAL A 5 -3.28 7.04 6.66
CA VAL A 5 -4.60 6.44 6.42
C VAL A 5 -5.21 5.96 7.72
N LYS A 6 -6.53 5.83 7.73
CA LYS A 6 -7.25 5.33 8.90
C LYS A 6 -7.44 3.82 8.82
N GLY A 7 -6.73 3.09 9.68
CA GLY A 7 -6.84 1.65 9.84
C GLY A 7 -7.95 1.23 10.79
N TYR A 8 -7.93 -0.05 11.20
CA TYR A 8 -8.88 -0.58 12.17
C TYR A 8 -8.63 -0.05 13.58
N GLY A 9 -7.37 -0.08 14.02
CA GLY A 9 -6.98 0.29 15.39
C GLY A 9 -6.61 1.76 15.57
N GLY A 10 -6.58 2.55 14.50
CA GLY A 10 -6.17 3.96 14.50
C GLY A 10 -5.51 4.37 13.19
N ASP A 11 -4.83 5.52 13.21
CA ASP A 11 -4.09 6.02 12.05
C ASP A 11 -2.84 5.17 11.78
N ILE A 12 -2.59 4.92 10.50
CA ILE A 12 -1.46 4.19 9.95
C ILE A 12 -0.67 5.18 9.10
N ASN A 13 0.55 5.46 9.53
CA ASN A 13 1.47 6.32 8.84
C ASN A 13 2.48 5.47 8.06
N MET A 14 2.53 5.67 6.76
CA MET A 14 3.41 4.92 5.86
C MET A 14 4.13 5.84 4.90
N THR A 15 5.31 5.41 4.47
CA THR A 15 6.13 6.08 3.47
C THR A 15 6.24 5.18 2.24
N VAL A 16 5.85 5.71 1.09
CA VAL A 16 5.92 5.03 -0.21
C VAL A 16 7.01 5.68 -1.05
N GLY A 17 7.98 4.88 -1.50
CA GLY A 17 8.98 5.25 -2.49
C GLY A 17 8.47 4.93 -3.89
N VAL A 18 8.49 5.91 -4.78
CA VAL A 18 8.12 5.76 -6.19
C VAL A 18 9.26 6.31 -7.05
N ASP A 19 9.63 5.55 -8.07
CA ASP A 19 10.64 5.94 -9.06
C ASP A 19 10.06 6.89 -10.11
N ILE A 20 10.90 7.64 -10.81
CA ILE A 20 10.49 8.53 -11.92
C ILE A 20 9.77 7.80 -13.06
N LYS A 21 9.97 6.49 -13.18
CA LYS A 21 9.25 5.63 -14.14
C LYS A 21 7.86 5.21 -13.64
N GLY A 22 7.45 5.61 -12.45
CA GLY A 22 6.18 5.23 -11.85
C GLY A 22 6.17 3.81 -11.24
N HIS A 23 7.32 3.31 -10.77
CA HIS A 23 7.41 2.02 -10.08
C HIS A 23 7.55 2.21 -8.57
N ILE A 24 6.90 1.37 -7.77
CA ILE A 24 7.12 1.38 -6.32
C ILE A 24 8.51 0.81 -6.02
N THR A 25 9.38 1.62 -5.41
CA THR A 25 10.72 1.20 -4.99
C THR A 25 10.72 0.60 -3.58
N GLY A 26 9.71 0.91 -2.78
CA GLY A 26 9.50 0.32 -1.48
C GLY A 26 8.37 1.00 -0.70
N VAL A 27 7.76 0.27 0.22
CA VAL A 27 6.79 0.82 1.17
C VAL A 27 7.30 0.54 2.58
N LYS A 28 7.19 1.52 3.47
CA LYS A 28 7.58 1.37 4.87
C LYS A 28 6.50 1.93 5.77
N ILE A 29 5.94 1.11 6.63
CA ILE A 29 5.00 1.55 7.66
C ILE A 29 5.82 1.99 8.88
N GLY A 30 5.58 3.23 9.33
CA GLY A 30 6.27 3.81 10.48
C GLY A 30 5.46 3.63 11.76
N SER A 31 4.36 4.37 11.85
CA SER A 31 3.49 4.37 13.04
C SER A 31 2.17 3.72 12.69
N HIS A 32 1.74 2.72 13.47
CA HIS A 32 0.42 2.12 13.32
C HIS A 32 -0.09 1.64 14.67
N ASN A 33 -1.40 1.73 14.88
CA ASN A 33 -2.04 1.30 16.13
C ASN A 33 -2.86 0.02 15.96
N GLU A 34 -2.48 -0.81 14.99
CA GLU A 34 -3.20 -2.01 14.59
C GLU A 34 -3.04 -3.17 15.58
N THR A 35 -4.01 -4.09 15.57
CA THR A 35 -3.98 -5.28 16.41
C THR A 35 -2.76 -6.15 16.09
N PRO A 36 -1.88 -6.45 17.07
CA PRO A 36 -0.70 -7.28 16.86
C PRO A 36 -1.12 -8.69 16.42
N GLY A 37 -0.42 -9.24 15.42
CA GLY A 37 -0.70 -10.56 14.84
C GLY A 37 -1.82 -10.60 13.78
N LEU A 38 -2.57 -9.51 13.61
CA LEU A 38 -3.60 -9.35 12.57
C LEU A 38 -3.26 -8.18 11.64
N GLY A 39 -3.64 -6.95 12.02
CA GLY A 39 -3.37 -5.76 11.21
C GLY A 39 -1.89 -5.40 11.14
N ALA A 40 -1.11 -5.71 12.18
CA ALA A 40 0.34 -5.53 12.17
C ALA A 40 1.05 -6.30 11.03
N LYS A 41 0.44 -7.36 10.49
CA LYS A 41 0.96 -8.07 9.32
C LYS A 41 1.00 -7.21 8.05
N ALA A 42 0.24 -6.12 8.01
CA ALA A 42 0.30 -5.17 6.90
C ALA A 42 1.63 -4.39 6.88
N SER A 43 2.35 -4.33 8.00
CA SER A 43 3.71 -3.78 8.08
C SER A 43 4.79 -4.81 7.74
N GLU A 44 4.45 -6.08 7.59
CA GLU A 44 5.45 -7.13 7.34
C GLU A 44 5.95 -7.11 5.89
N PRO A 45 7.24 -7.46 5.68
CA PRO A 45 7.83 -7.49 4.35
C PRO A 45 7.08 -8.41 3.38
N GLU A 46 6.46 -9.48 3.87
CA GLU A 46 5.64 -10.38 3.03
C GLU A 46 4.43 -9.66 2.40
N PHE A 47 3.79 -8.74 3.13
CA PHE A 47 2.69 -7.94 2.61
C PHE A 47 3.21 -6.79 1.75
N ILE A 48 4.23 -6.08 2.26
CA ILE A 48 4.86 -4.94 1.59
C ILE A 48 5.43 -5.32 0.21
N SER A 49 6.01 -6.51 0.08
CA SER A 49 6.58 -6.99 -1.18
C SER A 49 5.55 -7.16 -2.29
N GLN A 50 4.25 -7.26 -1.95
CA GLN A 50 3.19 -7.33 -2.96
C GLN A 50 3.06 -6.04 -3.76
N PHE A 51 3.40 -4.90 -3.15
CA PHE A 51 3.35 -3.58 -3.81
C PHE A 51 4.57 -3.32 -4.70
N GLY A 52 5.68 -4.03 -4.53
CA GLY A 52 6.90 -3.81 -5.32
C GLY A 52 6.73 -4.08 -6.81
N GLU A 53 5.76 -4.92 -7.19
CA GLU A 53 5.46 -5.22 -8.60
C GLU A 53 4.37 -4.29 -9.19
N VAL A 54 3.81 -3.39 -8.38
CA VAL A 54 2.73 -2.51 -8.78
C VAL A 54 3.31 -1.25 -9.43
N THR A 55 2.66 -0.82 -10.50
CA THR A 55 3.01 0.42 -11.20
C THR A 55 1.96 1.49 -10.97
N ILE A 56 2.34 2.72 -11.27
CA ILE A 56 1.49 3.91 -11.12
C ILE A 56 0.26 3.91 -12.03
N ASN A 57 0.32 3.17 -13.12
CA ASN A 57 -0.81 2.99 -14.04
C ASN A 57 -1.76 1.89 -13.57
N ASP A 58 -1.37 1.13 -12.53
CA ASP A 58 -2.13 -0.01 -12.10
C ASP A 58 -3.08 0.33 -10.97
N LYS A 59 -4.30 -0.19 -11.09
CA LYS A 59 -5.34 0.02 -10.08
C LYS A 59 -5.24 -1.11 -9.08
N LEU A 60 -4.80 -0.79 -7.87
CA LEU A 60 -4.72 -1.74 -6.78
C LEU A 60 -6.10 -2.32 -6.46
N VAL A 61 -6.20 -3.66 -6.53
CA VAL A 61 -7.43 -4.40 -6.18
C VAL A 61 -7.13 -5.33 -5.03
N ILE A 62 -7.96 -5.28 -4.00
CA ILE A 62 -7.81 -6.17 -2.84
C ILE A 62 -8.55 -7.47 -3.13
N VAL A 63 -7.82 -8.58 -3.11
CA VAL A 63 -8.37 -9.94 -3.29
C VAL A 63 -8.28 -10.71 -1.98
N LYS A 64 -9.26 -11.58 -1.69
CA LYS A 64 -9.24 -12.37 -0.45
C LYS A 64 -8.21 -13.50 -0.47
N GLN A 65 -7.85 -13.98 -1.65
CA GLN A 65 -6.97 -15.12 -1.91
C GLN A 65 -6.79 -15.30 -3.42
N ASN A 66 -5.73 -16.00 -3.84
CA ASN A 66 -5.35 -16.17 -5.25
C ASN A 66 -5.04 -14.84 -5.96
N LYS A 67 -3.99 -14.13 -5.51
CA LYS A 67 -3.35 -13.08 -6.33
C LYS A 67 -3.00 -13.68 -7.69
N LYS A 68 -3.57 -13.14 -8.78
CA LYS A 68 -3.29 -13.56 -10.17
C LYS A 68 -2.50 -12.51 -10.93
N ALA A 69 -2.68 -11.24 -10.58
CA ALA A 69 -2.02 -10.11 -11.22
C ALA A 69 -1.17 -9.32 -10.21
N ALA A 70 -0.20 -8.57 -10.72
CA ALA A 70 0.71 -7.77 -9.89
C ALA A 70 -0.03 -6.71 -9.08
N ASN A 71 -1.14 -6.19 -9.61
CA ASN A 71 -1.99 -5.17 -9.01
C ASN A 71 -3.01 -5.70 -8.01
N GLU A 72 -3.08 -7.02 -7.84
CA GLU A 72 -3.92 -7.64 -6.83
C GLU A 72 -3.15 -7.78 -5.52
N ILE A 73 -3.70 -7.21 -4.45
CA ILE A 73 -3.15 -7.27 -3.10
C ILE A 73 -3.96 -8.28 -2.30
N GLN A 74 -3.29 -9.31 -1.81
CA GLN A 74 -3.93 -10.33 -1.00
C GLN A 74 -4.24 -9.79 0.40
N ALA A 75 -5.51 -9.78 0.75
CA ALA A 75 -5.98 -9.39 2.07
C ALA A 75 -5.46 -10.33 3.16
N ILE A 76 -5.06 -9.73 4.27
CA ILE A 76 -4.69 -10.48 5.46
C ILE A 76 -5.98 -10.99 6.12
N SER A 77 -6.06 -12.30 6.32
CA SER A 77 -7.22 -12.94 6.95
C SER A 77 -7.41 -12.38 8.38
N GLY A 78 -8.61 -11.86 8.65
CA GLY A 78 -8.94 -11.20 9.93
C GLY A 78 -8.50 -9.73 10.03
N ALA A 79 -7.81 -9.18 9.03
CA ALA A 79 -7.35 -7.79 9.00
C ALA A 79 -7.73 -7.08 7.67
N THR A 80 -8.95 -7.29 7.20
CA THR A 80 -9.43 -6.71 5.94
C THR A 80 -9.44 -5.18 5.96
N ILE A 81 -9.81 -4.57 7.09
CA ILE A 81 -9.87 -3.10 7.22
C ILE A 81 -8.47 -2.49 7.17
N SER A 82 -7.53 -3.08 7.92
CA SER A 82 -6.09 -2.79 7.90
C SER A 82 -5.51 -2.85 6.49
N THR A 83 -5.72 -3.99 5.82
CA THR A 83 -5.26 -4.23 4.45
C THR A 83 -5.81 -3.16 3.51
N LYS A 84 -7.10 -2.84 3.62
CA LYS A 84 -7.74 -1.85 2.78
C LYS A 84 -7.16 -0.46 3.00
N ALA A 85 -6.96 -0.07 4.26
CA ALA A 85 -6.35 1.21 4.58
C ALA A 85 -4.96 1.35 3.97
N VAL A 86 -4.08 0.35 4.15
CA VAL A 86 -2.73 0.37 3.58
C VAL A 86 -2.77 0.42 2.05
N THR A 87 -3.62 -0.38 1.42
CA THR A 87 -3.76 -0.42 -0.03
C THR A 87 -4.25 0.92 -0.59
N GLU A 88 -5.22 1.55 0.05
CA GLU A 88 -5.71 2.89 -0.32
C GLU A 88 -4.61 3.95 -0.14
N GLY A 89 -3.81 3.86 0.92
CA GLY A 89 -2.69 4.75 1.16
C GLY A 89 -1.62 4.67 0.06
N VAL A 90 -1.24 3.45 -0.32
CA VAL A 90 -0.30 3.22 -1.42
C VAL A 90 -0.88 3.70 -2.75
N SER A 91 -2.16 3.42 -3.02
CA SER A 91 -2.84 3.92 -4.23
C SER A 91 -2.85 5.44 -4.31
N ALA A 92 -3.08 6.12 -3.18
CA ALA A 92 -3.09 7.58 -3.10
C ALA A 92 -1.69 8.15 -3.34
N ALA A 93 -0.65 7.56 -2.73
CA ALA A 93 0.74 7.92 -3.00
C ALA A 93 1.10 7.77 -4.48
N LEU A 94 0.76 6.64 -5.10
CA LEU A 94 0.97 6.41 -6.53
C LEU A 94 0.26 7.48 -7.37
N SER A 95 -1.02 7.72 -7.11
CA SER A 95 -1.80 8.73 -7.86
C SER A 95 -1.18 10.12 -7.73
N ALA A 96 -0.72 10.48 -6.54
CA ALA A 96 -0.06 11.76 -6.31
C ALA A 96 1.32 11.82 -6.99
N ALA A 97 2.09 10.74 -6.98
CA ALA A 97 3.34 10.63 -7.73
C ALA A 97 3.10 10.78 -9.24
N ASP A 98 1.99 10.27 -9.78
CA ASP A 98 1.66 10.32 -11.21
C ASP A 98 1.50 11.76 -11.66
N ILE A 99 0.75 12.51 -10.88
CA ILE A 99 0.51 13.93 -11.11
C ILE A 99 1.82 14.71 -11.03
N LEU A 100 2.72 14.36 -10.11
CA LEU A 100 4.02 15.03 -9.98
C LEU A 100 4.98 14.69 -11.12
N ILE A 101 4.96 13.44 -11.60
CA ILE A 101 5.80 12.98 -12.71
C ILE A 101 5.31 13.58 -14.03
N LYS A 102 3.99 13.53 -14.31
CA LYS A 102 3.37 14.07 -15.54
C LYS A 102 3.22 15.59 -15.53
N GLY A 103 3.02 16.19 -14.37
CA GLY A 103 2.88 17.64 -14.21
C GLY A 103 4.19 18.41 -14.22
N GLY A 104 5.32 17.71 -14.36
CA GLY A 104 6.65 18.28 -14.55
C GLY A 104 7.04 18.53 -16.01
N GLU A 105 6.15 18.25 -16.97
CA GLU A 105 6.32 18.53 -18.41
C GLU A 105 5.79 19.92 -18.80
#